data_AF-A0AB36K1X4-F1
#
_entry.id   AF-A0AB36K1X4-F1
#
_cell.length_a   1.000
_cell.length_b   1.000
_cell.length_c   1.000
_cell.angle_alpha   90.00
_cell.angle_beta   90.00
_cell.angle_gamma   90.00
#
_symmetry.space_group_name_H-M   'P 1'
#
loop_
_entity.id
_entity.type
_entity.pdbx_description
1 polymer ?
#
loop_
_entity_poly.entity_id
_entity_poly.type
_entity_poly.pdbx_seq_one_letter_code
_entity_poly.pdbx_strand_id
1 'polypeptide(L)'
;MSGVVAVLSPAQQVQVIDERIKPRLREIKLCEKVSQLMFDEYCGDGVKSFSNASLKLSGKELYAGEHSRELTDPILDSGIAMIRVMVQLLGISVDKNGNFYAYDPKDGDIVMSSFHLTRLPLHTKASDYLSTKEIEALKLSVLNGNKGVAHLTIHETKSIPLDQLSLACRVVTRLVEEHLLTPISNRETESTVS
;
A
#
# COMPACT_ATOMS: atom_id res chain seq x y z
N MET A 1 18.24 17.35 -3.79
CA MET A 1 18.51 17.18 -5.23
C MET A 1 17.54 16.13 -5.71
N SER A 2 16.57 16.50 -6.54
CA SER A 2 15.64 15.53 -7.13
C SER A 2 16.41 14.58 -8.03
N GLY A 3 16.14 13.28 -7.91
CA GLY A 3 16.80 12.26 -8.70
C GLY A 3 16.37 12.30 -10.17
N VAL A 4 17.22 11.79 -11.05
CA VAL A 4 16.86 11.60 -12.46
C VAL A 4 15.97 10.36 -12.55
N VAL A 5 14.70 10.57 -12.88
CA VAL A 5 13.75 9.48 -13.10
C VAL A 5 14.06 8.82 -14.45
N ALA A 6 14.29 7.51 -14.45
CA ALA A 6 14.46 6.75 -15.68
C ALA A 6 13.13 6.72 -16.46
N VAL A 7 13.18 7.11 -17.73
CA VAL A 7 12.08 6.99 -18.68
C VAL A 7 12.19 5.61 -19.34
N LEU A 8 11.11 4.82 -19.25
CA LEU A 8 11.11 3.43 -19.72
C LEU A 8 10.61 3.34 -21.16
N SER A 9 11.27 2.51 -21.97
CA SER A 9 10.73 2.10 -23.27
C SER A 9 9.43 1.30 -23.09
N PRO A 10 8.57 1.16 -24.12
CA PRO A 10 7.33 0.38 -24.02
C PRO A 10 7.56 -1.05 -23.49
N ALA A 11 8.57 -1.76 -24.01
CA ALA A 11 8.91 -3.10 -23.53
C ALA A 11 9.34 -3.12 -22.05
N GLN A 12 10.11 -2.11 -21.61
CA GLN A 12 10.51 -1.98 -20.21
C GLN A 12 9.33 -1.63 -19.30
N GLN A 13 8.36 -0.85 -19.77
CA GLN A 13 7.15 -0.52 -19.01
C GLN A 13 6.35 -1.79 -18.70
N VAL A 14 6.11 -2.63 -19.70
CA VAL A 14 5.43 -3.93 -19.54
C VAL A 14 6.19 -4.83 -18.57
N GLN A 15 7.50 -4.97 -18.77
CA GLN A 15 8.34 -5.76 -17.89
C GLN A 15 8.26 -5.28 -16.44
N VAL A 16 8.37 -3.97 -16.20
CA VAL A 16 8.26 -3.39 -14.86
C VAL A 16 6.88 -3.61 -14.26
N ILE A 17 5.80 -3.50 -15.05
CA ILE A 17 4.44 -3.79 -14.58
C ILE A 17 4.34 -5.25 -14.12
N ASP A 18 4.82 -6.19 -14.92
CA ASP A 18 4.70 -7.62 -14.65
C ASP A 18 5.59 -8.08 -13.50
N GLU A 19 6.84 -7.63 -13.46
CA GLU A 19 7.83 -8.08 -12.48
C GLU A 19 7.79 -7.29 -11.17
N ARG A 20 7.32 -6.02 -11.20
CA ARG A 20 7.39 -5.14 -10.03
C ARG A 20 6.03 -4.67 -9.54
N ILE A 21 5.13 -4.22 -10.43
CA ILE A 21 3.86 -3.63 -9.98
C ILE A 21 2.84 -4.71 -9.61
N LYS A 22 2.58 -5.68 -10.50
CA LYS A 22 1.59 -6.76 -10.28
C LYS A 22 1.85 -7.57 -9.00
N PRO A 23 3.09 -7.98 -8.66
CA PRO A 23 3.34 -8.70 -7.40
C PRO A 23 2.96 -7.89 -6.16
N ARG A 24 3.28 -6.60 -6.13
CA ARG A 24 2.94 -5.71 -5.02
C ARG A 24 1.43 -5.50 -4.89
N LEU A 25 0.72 -5.39 -6.02
CA LEU A 25 -0.74 -5.35 -6.01
C LEU A 25 -1.36 -6.66 -5.47
N ARG A 26 -0.75 -7.83 -5.71
CA ARG A 26 -1.20 -9.10 -5.12
C ARG A 26 -1.03 -9.09 -3.60
N GLU A 27 0.10 -8.59 -3.10
CA GLU A 27 0.34 -8.44 -1.65
C GLU A 27 -0.64 -7.47 -1.00
N ILE A 28 -0.93 -6.34 -1.65
CA ILE A 28 -1.97 -5.39 -1.20
C ILE A 28 -3.36 -6.05 -1.18
N LYS A 29 -3.72 -6.80 -2.22
CA LYS A 29 -5.00 -7.53 -2.27
C LYS A 29 -5.09 -8.62 -1.19
N LEU A 30 -3.99 -9.32 -0.89
CA LEU A 30 -3.94 -10.27 0.22
C LEU A 30 -4.14 -9.55 1.56
N CYS A 31 -3.42 -8.45 1.79
CA CYS A 31 -3.57 -7.62 2.98
C CYS A 31 -5.00 -7.09 3.14
N GLU A 32 -5.64 -6.64 2.05
CA GLU A 32 -7.04 -6.23 2.05
C GLU A 32 -7.96 -7.35 2.57
N LYS A 33 -7.80 -8.57 2.02
CA LYS A 33 -8.63 -9.71 2.36
C LYS A 33 -8.40 -10.17 3.79
N VAL A 34 -7.16 -10.25 4.24
CA VAL A 34 -6.85 -10.57 5.64
C VAL A 34 -7.44 -9.51 6.55
N SER A 35 -7.27 -8.22 6.26
CA SER A 35 -7.84 -7.15 7.08
C SER A 35 -9.37 -7.24 7.18
N GLN A 36 -10.06 -7.55 6.08
CA GLN A 36 -11.52 -7.75 6.06
C GLN A 36 -11.95 -8.97 6.88
N LEU A 37 -11.28 -10.11 6.69
CA LEU A 37 -11.65 -11.36 7.33
C LEU A 37 -11.34 -11.37 8.83
N MET A 38 -10.34 -10.60 9.24
CA MET A 38 -9.88 -10.49 10.61
C MET A 38 -10.52 -9.35 11.39
N PHE A 39 -11.22 -8.43 10.71
CA PHE A 39 -11.97 -7.38 11.37
C PHE A 39 -13.18 -7.97 12.12
N ASP A 40 -13.31 -7.59 13.39
CA ASP A 40 -14.45 -7.93 14.24
C ASP A 40 -14.85 -6.70 15.05
N GLU A 41 -15.98 -6.10 14.72
CA GLU A 41 -16.50 -4.90 15.39
C GLU A 41 -16.92 -5.15 16.85
N TYR A 42 -17.08 -6.43 17.24
CA TYR A 42 -17.47 -6.83 18.59
C TYR A 42 -16.28 -7.14 19.49
N CYS A 43 -15.05 -7.19 18.96
CA CYS A 43 -13.82 -7.33 19.72
C CYS A 43 -13.27 -5.96 20.13
N GLY A 44 -12.75 -5.84 21.36
CA GLY A 44 -12.31 -4.56 21.94
C GLY A 44 -11.15 -3.88 21.19
N ASP A 45 -10.35 -4.64 20.45
CA ASP A 45 -9.25 -4.16 19.60
C ASP A 45 -9.60 -4.16 18.09
N GLY A 46 -10.83 -4.54 17.73
CA GLY A 46 -11.30 -4.64 16.35
C GLY A 46 -10.78 -5.86 15.58
N VAL A 47 -10.17 -6.83 16.26
CA VAL A 47 -9.54 -8.01 15.63
C VAL A 47 -10.17 -9.30 16.18
N LYS A 48 -10.50 -10.24 15.29
CA LYS A 48 -10.99 -11.57 15.68
C LYS A 48 -10.04 -12.22 16.69
N SER A 49 -10.57 -12.83 17.74
CA SER A 49 -9.77 -13.63 18.66
C SER A 49 -10.01 -15.12 18.42
N PHE A 50 -8.97 -15.93 18.50
CA PHE A 50 -9.09 -17.39 18.40
C PHE A 50 -8.71 -17.99 19.75
N SER A 51 -9.57 -18.82 20.31
CA SER A 51 -9.38 -19.41 21.65
C SER A 51 -8.14 -20.29 21.77
N ASN A 52 -7.58 -20.76 20.65
CA ASN A 52 -6.27 -21.40 20.59
C ASN A 52 -5.66 -21.23 19.19
N ALA A 53 -4.54 -20.51 19.11
CA ALA A 53 -3.69 -20.44 17.92
C ALA A 53 -2.28 -20.94 18.30
N SER A 54 -1.85 -22.05 17.71
CA SER A 54 -0.48 -22.55 17.92
C SER A 54 0.21 -22.87 16.60
N LEU A 55 1.51 -22.62 16.55
CA LEU A 55 2.36 -22.80 15.38
C LEU A 55 3.53 -23.71 15.75
N LYS A 56 3.76 -24.79 15.01
CA LYS A 56 4.89 -25.71 15.27
C LYS A 56 6.08 -25.34 14.41
N LEU A 57 7.20 -24.99 15.05
CA LEU A 57 8.46 -24.65 14.40
C LEU A 57 9.57 -25.56 14.96
N SER A 58 10.12 -26.43 14.12
CA SER A 58 11.15 -27.40 14.50
C SER A 58 10.77 -28.25 15.72
N GLY A 59 9.52 -28.70 15.79
CA GLY A 59 8.99 -29.53 16.88
C GLY A 59 8.67 -28.77 18.18
N LYS A 60 8.91 -27.45 18.23
CA LYS A 60 8.48 -26.59 19.34
C LYS A 60 7.14 -25.94 19.01
N GLU A 61 6.22 -25.96 19.95
CA GLU A 61 4.95 -25.27 19.86
C GLU A 61 5.15 -23.80 20.29
N LEU A 62 4.85 -22.89 19.36
CA LEU A 62 4.77 -21.46 19.60
C LEU A 62 3.29 -21.14 19.78
N TYR A 63 2.91 -20.75 20.99
CA TYR A 63 1.57 -20.23 21.24
C TYR A 63 1.50 -18.81 20.68
N ALA A 64 0.60 -18.57 19.74
CA ALA A 64 0.42 -17.27 19.08
C ALA A 64 -0.60 -16.37 19.80
N GLY A 65 -0.85 -16.65 21.10
CA GLY A 65 -1.79 -15.90 21.92
C GLY A 65 -3.26 -16.16 21.59
N GLU A 66 -4.14 -15.48 22.33
CA GLU A 66 -5.57 -15.37 22.00
C GLU A 66 -5.81 -14.28 20.94
N HIS A 67 -4.87 -13.33 20.80
CA HIS A 67 -4.91 -12.23 19.83
C HIS A 67 -4.37 -12.68 18.47
N SER A 68 -5.26 -12.88 17.50
CA SER A 68 -4.92 -13.33 16.15
C SER A 68 -4.07 -12.36 15.32
N ARG A 69 -3.86 -11.15 15.84
CA ARG A 69 -3.04 -10.11 15.20
C ARG A 69 -1.61 -10.60 14.99
N GLU A 70 -1.05 -11.35 15.94
CA GLU A 70 0.31 -11.91 15.86
C GLU A 70 0.51 -12.85 14.67
N LEU A 71 -0.55 -13.57 14.26
CA LEU A 71 -0.50 -14.45 13.09
C LEU A 71 -0.58 -13.70 11.75
N THR A 72 -1.12 -12.48 11.77
CA THR A 72 -1.47 -11.74 10.55
C THR A 72 -0.60 -10.50 10.36
N ASP A 73 0.07 -10.02 11.40
CA ASP A 73 0.97 -8.86 11.39
C ASP A 73 2.01 -8.92 10.25
N PRO A 74 2.66 -10.06 9.92
CA PRO A 74 3.57 -10.09 8.77
C PRO A 74 2.90 -9.71 7.43
N ILE A 75 1.64 -10.11 7.25
CA ILE A 75 0.85 -9.78 6.05
C ILE A 75 0.42 -8.31 6.10
N LEU A 76 0.01 -7.82 7.28
CA LEU A 76 -0.42 -6.43 7.47
C LEU A 76 0.74 -5.46 7.25
N ASP A 77 1.91 -5.74 7.84
CA ASP A 77 3.13 -4.93 7.69
C ASP A 77 3.62 -4.88 6.24
N SER A 78 3.61 -6.04 5.56
CA SER A 78 3.93 -6.10 4.13
C SER A 78 2.95 -5.25 3.32
N GLY A 79 1.65 -5.38 3.56
CA GLY A 79 0.62 -4.59 2.88
C GLY A 79 0.78 -3.08 3.11
N ILE A 80 1.07 -2.65 4.35
CA ILE A 80 1.34 -1.25 4.69
C ILE A 80 2.56 -0.73 3.93
N ALA A 81 3.65 -1.50 3.87
CA ALA A 81 4.84 -1.14 3.11
C ALA A 81 4.53 -1.00 1.61
N MET A 82 3.75 -1.93 1.04
CA MET A 82 3.37 -1.87 -0.37
C MET A 82 2.42 -0.71 -0.69
N ILE A 83 1.46 -0.40 0.19
CA ILE A 83 0.62 0.80 0.09
C ILE A 83 1.51 2.04 -0.04
N ARG A 84 2.50 2.19 0.85
CA ARG A 84 3.40 3.34 0.82
C ARG A 84 4.17 3.44 -0.51
N VAL A 85 4.75 2.34 -0.97
CA VAL A 85 5.49 2.31 -2.24
C VAL A 85 4.60 2.66 -3.42
N MET A 86 3.37 2.14 -3.46
CA MET A 86 2.41 2.45 -4.53
C MET A 86 1.93 3.92 -4.47
N VAL A 87 1.73 4.49 -3.29
CA VAL A 87 1.40 5.91 -3.14
C VAL A 87 2.55 6.80 -3.67
N GLN A 88 3.80 6.41 -3.41
CA GLN A 88 4.99 7.09 -3.96
C GLN A 88 5.11 6.93 -5.48
N LEU A 89 4.82 5.73 -6.02
CA LEU A 89 4.72 5.48 -7.47
C LEU A 89 3.74 6.46 -8.13
N LEU A 90 2.59 6.70 -7.50
CA LEU A 90 1.57 7.66 -7.95
C LEU A 90 2.01 9.13 -7.83
N GLY A 91 3.17 9.40 -7.23
CA GLY A 91 3.76 10.73 -7.07
C GLY A 91 3.39 11.44 -5.77
N ILE A 92 2.83 10.72 -4.79
CA ILE A 92 2.32 11.28 -3.53
C ILE A 92 3.17 10.77 -2.36
N SER A 93 3.35 11.60 -1.34
CA SER A 93 3.93 11.20 -0.06
C SER A 93 3.21 11.86 1.11
N VAL A 94 3.49 11.42 2.33
CA VAL A 94 2.83 11.88 3.57
C VAL A 94 3.89 12.37 4.54
N ASP A 95 3.75 13.61 5.00
CA ASP A 95 4.69 14.20 5.96
C ASP A 95 4.44 13.63 7.37
N LYS A 96 5.31 13.96 8.33
CA LYS A 96 5.16 13.52 9.73
C LYS A 96 3.86 13.98 10.41
N ASN A 97 3.20 14.99 9.86
CA ASN A 97 1.95 15.55 10.37
C ASN A 97 0.72 14.93 9.67
N GLY A 98 0.92 14.00 8.73
CA GLY A 98 -0.16 13.39 7.96
C GLY A 98 -0.62 14.21 6.74
N ASN A 99 0.12 15.22 6.30
CA ASN A 99 -0.24 15.99 5.11
C ASN A 99 0.30 15.35 3.84
N PHE A 100 -0.51 15.33 2.78
CA PHE A 100 -0.03 14.93 1.46
C PHE A 100 0.87 16.00 0.86
N TYR A 101 1.96 15.55 0.24
CA TYR A 101 2.87 16.39 -0.52
C TYR A 101 3.40 15.62 -1.73
N ALA A 102 4.04 16.33 -2.66
CA ALA A 102 4.62 15.73 -3.85
C ALA A 102 5.77 14.81 -3.47
N TYR A 103 5.72 13.55 -3.90
CA TYR A 103 6.87 12.69 -3.78
C TYR A 103 8.03 13.23 -4.62
N ASP A 104 9.20 13.36 -4.00
CA ASP A 104 10.48 13.72 -4.63
C ASP A 104 11.24 12.41 -4.95
N PRO A 105 11.28 11.97 -6.22
CA PRO A 105 11.90 10.69 -6.57
C PRO A 105 13.41 10.73 -6.37
N LYS A 106 13.96 9.59 -5.98
CA LYS A 106 15.41 9.35 -5.91
C LYS A 106 15.91 8.68 -7.19
N ASP A 107 17.22 8.69 -7.38
CA ASP A 107 17.84 8.01 -8.52
C ASP A 107 17.47 6.52 -8.53
N GLY A 108 16.92 6.07 -9.67
CA GLY A 108 16.47 4.69 -9.86
C GLY A 108 15.04 4.39 -9.39
N ASP A 109 14.34 5.36 -8.80
CA ASP A 109 12.92 5.19 -8.47
C ASP A 109 12.07 5.04 -9.75
N ILE A 110 11.07 4.18 -9.66
CA ILE A 110 10.05 3.99 -10.69
C ILE A 110 8.80 4.72 -10.23
N VAL A 111 8.39 5.75 -10.99
CA VAL A 111 7.23 6.62 -10.69
C VAL A 111 6.37 6.80 -11.94
N MET A 112 5.20 7.45 -11.84
CA MET A 112 4.32 7.69 -13.01
C MET A 112 5.05 8.25 -14.24
N SER A 113 5.98 9.19 -14.05
CA SER A 113 6.73 9.78 -15.16
C SER A 113 7.65 8.79 -15.89
N SER A 114 8.07 7.69 -15.24
CA SER A 114 8.78 6.59 -15.89
C SER A 114 7.96 5.93 -17.00
N PHE A 115 6.63 6.04 -16.94
CA PHE A 115 5.66 5.49 -17.88
C PHE A 115 5.12 6.52 -18.88
N HIS A 116 5.70 7.73 -18.94
CA HIS A 116 5.14 8.85 -19.70
C HIS A 116 3.70 9.18 -19.28
N LEU A 117 3.42 9.07 -17.98
CA LEU A 117 2.12 9.41 -17.39
C LEU A 117 2.29 10.58 -16.43
N THR A 118 1.27 11.42 -16.37
CA THR A 118 1.22 12.54 -15.43
C THR A 118 1.05 12.00 -14.01
N ARG A 119 1.74 12.61 -13.05
CA ARG A 119 1.55 12.30 -11.62
C ARG A 119 0.12 12.64 -11.21
N LEU A 120 -0.40 11.96 -10.18
CA LEU A 120 -1.67 12.38 -9.62
C LEU A 120 -1.54 13.81 -9.05
N PRO A 121 -2.43 14.75 -9.44
CA PRO A 121 -2.39 16.11 -8.94
C PRO A 121 -2.63 16.12 -7.42
N LEU A 122 -1.86 16.92 -6.70
CA LEU A 122 -1.99 17.05 -5.23
C LEU A 122 -3.03 18.11 -4.82
N HIS A 123 -3.59 18.84 -5.78
CA HIS A 123 -4.28 20.10 -5.52
C HIS A 123 -5.68 19.94 -4.90
N THR A 124 -5.67 20.04 -3.57
CA THR A 124 -6.42 21.01 -2.73
C THR A 124 -7.93 20.92 -2.56
N LYS A 125 -8.62 19.99 -3.20
CA LYS A 125 -9.82 19.40 -2.61
C LYS A 125 -9.80 17.93 -2.97
N ALA A 126 -9.31 17.12 -2.04
CA ALA A 126 -9.24 15.69 -2.26
C ALA A 126 -10.63 15.06 -2.58
N SER A 127 -11.73 15.82 -2.41
CA SER A 127 -13.11 15.52 -2.81
C SER A 127 -13.36 15.14 -4.26
N ASP A 128 -12.45 15.40 -5.21
CA ASP A 128 -12.76 15.20 -6.63
C ASP A 128 -12.57 13.74 -7.09
N TYR A 129 -11.79 12.95 -6.35
CA TYR A 129 -11.58 11.52 -6.64
C TYR A 129 -11.27 10.65 -5.40
N LEU A 130 -11.15 11.24 -4.20
CA LEU A 130 -11.05 10.53 -2.93
C LEU A 130 -12.01 11.09 -1.87
N SER A 131 -12.72 10.22 -1.18
CA SER A 131 -13.49 10.63 -0.01
C SER A 131 -12.57 10.96 1.17
N THR A 132 -13.05 11.77 2.12
CA THR A 132 -12.34 12.07 3.38
C THR A 132 -11.86 10.81 4.10
N LYS A 133 -12.66 9.73 4.10
CA LYS A 133 -12.29 8.45 4.72
C LYS A 133 -11.12 7.78 4.00
N GLU A 134 -11.11 7.81 2.67
CA GLU A 134 -10.03 7.22 1.87
C GLU A 134 -8.71 7.97 2.08
N ILE A 135 -8.77 9.29 2.18
CA ILE A 135 -7.61 10.13 2.48
C ILE A 135 -7.02 9.78 3.84
N GLU A 136 -7.85 9.73 4.88
CA GLU A 136 -7.38 9.41 6.23
C GLU A 136 -6.82 7.99 6.32
N ALA A 137 -7.47 7.01 5.68
CA ALA A 137 -6.97 5.64 5.59
C ALA A 137 -5.58 5.56 4.93
N LEU A 138 -5.38 6.28 3.82
CA LEU A 138 -4.08 6.34 3.13
C LEU A 138 -3.02 7.01 4.00
N LYS A 139 -3.31 8.16 4.61
CA LYS A 139 -2.39 8.89 5.48
C LYS A 139 -1.93 8.01 6.64
N LEU A 140 -2.88 7.38 7.33
CA LEU A 140 -2.60 6.48 8.44
C LEU A 140 -1.71 5.32 7.97
N SER A 141 -2.04 4.68 6.85
CA SER A 141 -1.26 3.55 6.33
C SER A 141 0.18 3.97 6.01
N VAL A 142 0.38 5.08 5.29
CA VAL A 142 1.72 5.55 4.91
C VAL A 142 2.56 5.93 6.14
N LEU A 143 1.95 6.60 7.14
CA LEU A 143 2.62 6.92 8.42
C LEU A 143 3.04 5.67 9.18
N ASN A 144 2.22 4.61 9.12
CA ASN A 144 2.45 3.34 9.79
C ASN A 144 3.52 2.48 9.10
N GLY A 145 3.92 2.77 7.85
CA GLY A 145 4.96 2.02 7.13
C GLY A 145 6.38 2.13 7.71
N ASN A 146 6.59 2.93 8.76
CA ASN A 146 7.86 3.00 9.51
C ASN A 146 7.86 2.11 10.78
N LYS A 147 6.79 1.35 11.03
CA LYS A 147 6.58 0.64 12.30
C LYS A 147 7.57 -0.47 12.60
N GLY A 148 8.04 -1.22 11.61
CA GLY A 148 9.04 -2.27 11.81
C GLY A 148 10.32 -1.81 12.53
N VAL A 149 10.63 -0.50 12.49
CA VAL A 149 11.74 0.11 13.24
C VAL A 149 11.27 0.77 14.55
N ALA A 150 10.03 1.26 14.59
CA ALA A 150 9.48 1.98 15.74
C ALA A 150 9.18 1.10 16.97
N HIS A 151 8.97 -0.22 16.79
CA HIS A 151 8.81 -1.18 17.90
C HIS A 151 10.05 -1.29 18.82
N LEU A 152 11.18 -0.70 18.41
CA LEU A 152 12.40 -0.57 19.21
C LEU A 152 12.59 0.84 19.80
N THR A 153 11.61 1.72 19.69
CA THR A 153 11.66 3.12 20.13
C THR A 153 10.46 3.46 21.03
N ILE A 154 10.62 4.47 21.89
CA ILE A 154 9.67 4.92 22.92
C ILE A 154 8.34 5.48 22.37
N HIS A 155 8.14 5.45 21.05
CA HIS A 155 6.95 5.99 20.41
C HIS A 155 5.88 4.91 20.30
N GLU A 156 4.80 5.05 21.07
CA GLU A 156 3.56 4.29 20.88
C GLU A 156 2.97 4.59 19.50
N THR A 157 3.38 3.82 18.51
CA THR A 157 2.79 3.92 17.18
C THR A 157 1.44 3.21 17.19
N LYS A 158 0.36 3.99 17.35
CA LYS A 158 -1.04 3.49 17.30
C LYS A 158 -1.24 2.56 16.11
N SER A 159 -1.68 1.33 16.36
CA SER A 159 -2.07 0.35 15.35
C SER A 159 -3.12 0.93 14.41
N ILE A 160 -2.91 0.79 13.10
CA ILE A 160 -3.96 1.13 12.13
C ILE A 160 -5.13 0.14 12.33
N PRO A 161 -6.37 0.63 12.41
CA PRO A 161 -7.56 -0.22 12.41
C PRO A 161 -7.66 -1.05 11.12
N LEU A 162 -8.13 -2.30 11.21
CA LEU A 162 -8.17 -3.21 10.06
C LEU A 162 -9.15 -2.74 8.96
N ASP A 163 -10.25 -2.09 9.33
CA ASP A 163 -11.19 -1.47 8.38
C ASP A 163 -10.52 -0.36 7.57
N GLN A 164 -9.71 0.48 8.23
CA GLN A 164 -8.94 1.56 7.58
C GLN A 164 -7.84 1.00 6.69
N LEU A 165 -7.13 -0.05 7.13
CA LEU A 165 -6.12 -0.71 6.31
C LEU A 165 -6.74 -1.36 5.07
N SER A 166 -7.88 -2.05 5.23
CA SER A 166 -8.63 -2.59 4.10
C SER A 166 -9.09 -1.50 3.12
N LEU A 167 -9.57 -0.37 3.63
CA LEU A 167 -9.94 0.77 2.80
C LEU A 167 -8.74 1.31 2.03
N ALA A 168 -7.59 1.49 2.69
CA ALA A 168 -6.36 1.96 2.04
C ALA A 168 -5.89 1.00 0.93
N CYS A 169 -5.92 -0.32 1.16
CA CYS A 169 -5.59 -1.32 0.14
C CYS A 169 -6.48 -1.18 -1.11
N ARG A 170 -7.80 -1.04 -0.92
CA ARG A 170 -8.75 -0.88 -2.03
C ARG A 170 -8.49 0.40 -2.81
N VAL A 171 -8.27 1.51 -2.10
CA VAL A 171 -8.03 2.82 -2.71
C VAL A 171 -6.76 2.80 -3.53
N VAL A 172 -5.65 2.32 -2.98
CA VAL A 172 -4.38 2.23 -3.73
C VAL A 172 -4.54 1.35 -4.96
N THR A 173 -5.17 0.19 -4.82
CA THR A 173 -5.43 -0.72 -5.94
C THR A 173 -6.22 -0.02 -7.04
N ARG A 174 -7.32 0.64 -6.69
CA ARG A 174 -8.16 1.41 -7.63
C ARG A 174 -7.34 2.49 -8.34
N LEU A 175 -6.59 3.30 -7.58
CA LEU A 175 -5.80 4.38 -8.16
C LEU A 175 -4.71 3.88 -9.11
N VAL A 176 -4.04 2.78 -8.78
CA VAL A 176 -3.03 2.17 -9.67
C VAL A 176 -3.68 1.57 -10.91
N GLU A 177 -4.83 0.92 -10.77
CA GLU A 177 -5.59 0.40 -11.91
C GLU A 177 -6.03 1.54 -12.85
N GLU A 178 -6.68 2.57 -12.32
CA GLU A 178 -7.23 3.70 -13.08
C GLU A 178 -6.16 4.61 -13.71
N HIS A 179 -5.08 4.90 -12.99
CA HIS A 179 -4.11 5.90 -13.42
C HIS A 179 -2.84 5.32 -14.04
N LEU A 180 -2.53 4.04 -13.82
CA LEU A 180 -1.34 3.40 -14.40
C LEU A 180 -1.71 2.26 -15.35
N LEU A 181 -2.43 1.24 -14.89
CA LEU A 181 -2.63 0.03 -15.68
C LEU A 181 -3.54 0.26 -16.89
N THR A 182 -4.71 0.87 -16.69
CA THR A 182 -5.65 1.15 -17.79
C THR A 182 -5.05 2.05 -18.87
N PRO A 183 -4.37 3.17 -18.55
CA PRO A 183 -3.71 3.98 -19.57
C PRO A 183 -2.65 3.24 -20.39
N ILE A 184 -1.89 2.33 -19.76
CA ILE A 184 -0.88 1.54 -20.47
C ILE A 184 -1.51 0.52 -21.40
N SER A 185 -2.53 -0.22 -20.94
CA SER A 185 -3.23 -1.20 -21.78
C SER A 185 -3.94 -0.56 -22.99
N ASN A 186 -4.46 0.65 -22.85
CA ASN A 186 -5.09 1.37 -23.97
C ASN A 186 -4.06 1.72 -25.06
N ARG A 187 -2.86 2.17 -24.68
CA ARG A 187 -1.77 2.49 -25.62
C ARG A 187 -1.27 1.25 -26.39
N GLU A 188 -1.23 0.08 -25.75
CA GLU A 188 -0.88 -1.18 -26.39
C GLU A 188 -1.90 -1.58 -27.48
N THR A 189 -3.19 -1.33 -27.20
CA THR A 189 -4.28 -1.64 -28.13
C THR A 189 -4.23 -0.71 -29.34
N GLU A 190 -3.96 0.58 -29.14
CA GLU A 190 -3.81 1.56 -30.25
C GLU A 190 -2.59 1.26 -31.13
N SER A 191 -1.49 0.78 -30.53
CA SER A 191 -0.24 0.47 -31.25
C SER A 191 -0.31 -0.78 -32.12
N THR A 192 -1.28 -1.67 -31.88
CA THR A 192 -1.48 -2.91 -32.66
C THR A 192 -2.48 -2.77 -33.81
N VAL A 193 -3.26 -1.68 -33.82
CA VAL A 193 -4.25 -1.35 -34.86
C VAL A 193 -3.69 -0.37 -35.90
N SER A 194 -2.50 0.20 -35.64
CA SER A 194 -1.76 1.12 -36.52
C SER A 194 -0.76 0.39 -37.41
#